data_AF-A0A417YXN3-F1
#
_entry.id   AF-A0A417YXN3-F1
#
_cell.length_a   1.000
_cell.length_b   1.000
_cell.length_c   1.000
_cell.angle_alpha   90.00
_cell.angle_beta   90.00
_cell.angle_gamma   90.00
#
_symmetry.space_group_name_H-M   'P 1'
#
loop_
_entity.id
_entity.type
_entity.pdbx_description
1 polymer ?
#
loop_
_entity_poly.entity_id
_entity_poly.type
_entity_poly.pdbx_seq_one_letter_code
_entity_poly.pdbx_strand_id
1 'polypeptide(L)'
;MSQDEVEAIVEAKIKEHEATLEKNAPKQETIEEDYSLTEKQITFALSLLGKINEYELAIDPANLTLKDLNKLIAYNRFKNKGILVNLEKKGVIRKKF
;
A
#
# COMPACT_ATOMS: atom_id res chain seq x y z
N MET A 1 52.64 11.89 -8.83
CA MET A 1 51.33 11.25 -8.77
C MET A 1 50.85 11.15 -10.20
N SER A 2 50.89 9.94 -10.74
CA SER A 2 50.53 9.68 -12.14
C SER A 2 49.03 9.43 -12.24
N GLN A 3 48.46 9.73 -13.41
CA GLN A 3 47.01 9.64 -13.67
C GLN A 3 46.45 8.22 -13.38
N ASP A 4 47.26 7.19 -13.64
CA ASP A 4 47.00 5.79 -13.26
C ASP A 4 46.72 5.56 -11.77
N GLU A 5 47.43 6.25 -10.88
CA GLU A 5 47.21 6.07 -9.43
C GLU A 5 45.87 6.67 -8.99
N VAL A 6 45.42 7.74 -9.65
CA VAL A 6 44.14 8.38 -9.35
C VAL A 6 42.97 7.54 -9.88
N GLU A 7 43.11 6.96 -11.07
CA GLU A 7 42.11 6.06 -11.66
C GLU A 7 41.95 4.78 -10.84
N ALA A 8 43.05 4.18 -10.38
CA ALA A 8 43.01 3.00 -9.52
C ALA A 8 42.27 3.26 -8.19
N ILE A 9 42.42 4.46 -7.62
CA ILE A 9 41.72 4.83 -6.37
C ILE A 9 40.22 5.04 -6.63
N VAL A 10 39.85 5.63 -7.76
CA VAL A 10 38.44 5.85 -8.13
C VAL A 10 37.77 4.51 -8.43
N GLU A 11 38.42 3.62 -9.17
CA GLU A 11 37.90 2.30 -9.52
C GLU A 11 37.76 1.40 -8.28
N ALA A 12 38.71 1.44 -7.35
CA ALA A 12 38.59 0.76 -6.06
C ALA A 12 37.40 1.27 -5.23
N LYS A 13 37.15 2.58 -5.23
CA LYS A 13 36.00 3.18 -4.53
C LYS A 13 34.65 2.84 -5.15
N ILE A 14 34.57 2.77 -6.48
CA ILE A 14 33.35 2.36 -7.19
C ILE A 14 33.02 0.90 -6.86
N LYS A 15 34.03 0.02 -6.88
CA LYS A 15 33.86 -1.40 -6.57
C LYS A 15 33.47 -1.67 -5.10
N GLU A 16 33.96 -0.85 -4.16
CA GLU A 16 33.56 -0.92 -2.75
C GLU A 16 32.09 -0.49 -2.53
N HIS A 17 31.62 0.52 -3.27
CA HIS A 17 30.21 0.94 -3.25
C HIS A 17 29.27 -0.07 -3.92
N GLU A 18 29.69 -0.75 -4.99
CA GLU A 18 28.88 -1.81 -5.63
C GLU A 18 28.71 -3.03 -4.73
N ALA A 19 29.78 -3.45 -4.02
CA ALA A 19 29.72 -4.59 -3.10
C ALA A 19 28.89 -4.34 -1.82
N THR A 20 28.58 -3.08 -1.49
CA THR A 20 27.73 -2.72 -0.34
C THR A 20 26.24 -2.59 -0.70
N LEU A 21 25.90 -2.52 -2.00
CA LEU A 21 24.51 -2.48 -2.47
C LEU A 21 23.84 -3.86 -2.47
N GLU A 22 24.60 -4.96 -2.59
CA GLU A 22 24.06 -6.32 -2.56
C GLU A 22 23.81 -6.87 -1.13
N LYS A 23 24.29 -6.19 -0.09
CA LYS A 23 24.06 -6.58 1.33
C LYS A 23 23.01 -5.73 2.05
N ASN A 24 22.46 -4.72 1.38
CA ASN A 24 21.26 -4.01 1.78
C ASN A 24 20.13 -4.24 0.77
N ALA A 25 20.00 -5.47 0.27
CA ALA A 25 18.67 -5.92 -0.11
C ALA A 25 17.84 -5.85 1.18
N PRO A 26 16.80 -5.00 1.28
CA PRO A 26 15.80 -5.23 2.30
C PRO A 26 15.35 -6.67 2.05
N LYS A 27 15.62 -7.53 3.02
CA LYS A 27 14.98 -8.84 3.11
C LYS A 27 13.50 -8.51 2.91
N GLN A 28 12.98 -8.85 1.73
CA GLN A 28 11.57 -8.75 1.42
C GLN A 28 10.92 -9.86 2.24
N GLU A 29 10.95 -9.68 3.55
CA GLU A 29 9.95 -10.24 4.43
C GLU A 29 8.67 -9.65 3.88
N THR A 30 7.94 -10.50 3.17
CA THR A 30 6.56 -10.30 2.80
C THR A 30 5.82 -9.97 4.08
N ILE A 31 5.77 -8.68 4.40
CA ILE A 31 4.86 -8.04 5.35
C ILE A 31 3.46 -8.17 4.73
N GLU A 32 2.99 -9.39 4.51
CA GLU A 32 1.63 -9.68 4.04
C GLU A 32 0.67 -9.77 5.22
N GLU A 33 1.20 -9.94 6.44
CA GLU A 33 0.41 -10.05 7.68
C GLU A 33 -0.17 -8.71 8.16
N ASP A 34 0.39 -7.55 7.75
CA ASP A 34 -0.08 -6.22 8.20
C ASP A 34 -1.15 -5.56 7.31
N TYR A 35 -1.52 -6.20 6.20
CA TYR A 35 -2.53 -5.63 5.27
C TYR A 35 -3.92 -6.22 5.43
N SER A 36 -4.03 -7.41 6.03
CA SER A 36 -5.29 -8.13 6.20
C SER A 36 -6.04 -7.64 7.44
N LEU A 37 -7.34 -7.39 7.30
CA LEU A 37 -8.17 -6.93 8.41
C LEU A 37 -8.55 -8.08 9.36
N THR A 38 -8.57 -7.79 10.66
CA THR A 38 -9.24 -8.66 11.64
C THR A 38 -10.74 -8.72 11.38
N GLU A 39 -11.44 -9.78 11.84
CA GLU A 39 -12.89 -9.90 11.69
C GLU A 39 -13.67 -8.69 12.23
N LYS A 40 -13.20 -8.11 13.36
CA LYS A 40 -13.78 -6.89 13.94
C LYS A 40 -13.63 -5.70 13.01
N GLN A 41 -12.48 -5.56 12.36
CA GLN A 41 -12.23 -4.49 11.39
C GLN A 41 -13.02 -4.68 10.10
N ILE A 42 -13.17 -5.92 9.61
CA ILE A 42 -14.03 -6.24 8.46
C ILE A 42 -15.48 -5.85 8.79
N THR A 43 -15.98 -6.29 9.95
CA THR A 43 -17.33 -5.96 10.43
C THR A 43 -17.53 -4.45 10.50
N PHE A 44 -16.54 -3.73 11.03
CA PHE A 44 -16.59 -2.28 11.10
C PHE A 44 -16.58 -1.63 9.71
N ALA A 45 -15.74 -2.09 8.77
CA ALA A 45 -15.72 -1.61 7.39
C ALA A 45 -17.08 -1.79 6.70
N LEU A 46 -17.70 -2.96 6.85
CA LEU A 46 -19.04 -3.25 6.32
C LEU A 46 -20.10 -2.33 6.94
N SER A 47 -20.02 -2.06 8.25
CA SER A 47 -20.92 -1.12 8.92
C SER A 47 -20.80 0.32 8.38
N LEU A 48 -19.59 0.72 7.98
CA LEU A 48 -19.33 2.04 7.40
C LEU A 48 -19.84 2.13 5.96
N LEU A 49 -19.71 1.06 5.18
CA LEU A 49 -20.24 0.98 3.82
C LEU A 49 -21.78 0.91 3.83
N GLY A 50 -22.38 0.20 4.78
CA GLY A 50 -23.83 0.10 4.95
C GLY A 50 -24.53 1.44 5.24
N LYS A 51 -23.78 2.47 5.69
CA LYS A 51 -24.28 3.84 5.83
C LYS A 51 -24.37 4.59 4.49
N ILE A 52 -23.88 3.98 3.41
CA ILE A 52 -23.78 4.55 2.06
C ILE A 52 -24.70 3.74 1.14
N ASN A 53 -25.97 4.12 1.07
CA ASN A 53 -27.00 3.35 0.35
C ASN A 53 -26.73 3.17 -1.16
N GLU A 54 -25.90 4.05 -1.74
CA GLU A 54 -25.56 4.07 -3.17
C GLU A 54 -24.53 3.00 -3.58
N TYR A 55 -23.79 2.42 -2.64
CA TYR A 55 -22.68 1.52 -2.93
C TYR A 55 -22.79 0.20 -2.18
N GLU A 56 -22.21 -0.85 -2.77
CA GLU A 56 -22.01 -2.15 -2.16
C GLU A 56 -20.57 -2.64 -2.38
N LEU A 57 -20.16 -3.64 -1.60
CA LEU A 57 -18.84 -4.23 -1.72
C LEU A 57 -18.76 -5.06 -3.01
N ALA A 58 -17.68 -4.91 -3.76
CA ALA A 58 -17.46 -5.62 -5.02
C ALA A 58 -16.41 -6.73 -4.92
N ILE A 59 -15.75 -6.85 -3.76
CA ILE A 59 -14.76 -7.88 -3.44
C ILE A 59 -15.24 -8.73 -2.26
N ASP A 60 -14.60 -9.88 -2.05
CA ASP A 60 -14.76 -10.62 -0.80
C ASP A 60 -14.32 -9.74 0.39
N PRO A 61 -15.11 -9.63 1.48
CA PRO A 61 -14.74 -8.88 2.67
C PRO A 61 -13.37 -9.25 3.26
N ALA A 62 -12.93 -10.51 3.12
CA ALA A 62 -11.61 -10.96 3.58
C ALA A 62 -10.45 -10.31 2.81
N ASN A 63 -10.70 -9.80 1.60
CA ASN A 63 -9.71 -9.10 0.78
C ASN A 63 -9.66 -7.59 1.05
N LEU A 64 -10.47 -7.08 2.00
CA LEU A 64 -10.37 -5.68 2.40
C LEU A 64 -9.02 -5.42 3.06
N THR A 65 -8.40 -4.30 2.67
CA THR A 65 -7.15 -3.87 3.26
C THR A 65 -7.36 -2.79 4.31
N LEU A 66 -6.39 -2.61 5.21
CA LEU A 66 -6.35 -1.47 6.13
C LEU A 66 -6.48 -0.11 5.41
N LYS A 67 -5.93 0.01 4.21
CA LYS A 67 -6.02 1.22 3.38
C LYS A 67 -7.46 1.48 2.91
N ASP A 68 -8.21 0.43 2.59
CA ASP A 68 -9.61 0.56 2.17
C ASP A 68 -10.51 0.90 3.36
N LEU A 69 -10.28 0.28 4.52
CA LEU A 69 -10.94 0.65 5.77
C LEU A 69 -10.69 2.13 6.12
N ASN A 70 -9.44 2.58 6.07
CA ASN A 70 -9.10 3.99 6.35
C ASN A 70 -9.82 4.97 5.41
N LYS A 71 -9.99 4.61 4.13
CA LYS A 71 -10.79 5.39 3.19
C LYS A 71 -12.27 5.41 3.57
N LEU A 72 -12.86 4.27 3.94
CA LEU A 72 -14.25 4.20 4.40
C LEU A 72 -14.49 5.05 5.65
N ILE A 73 -13.54 5.05 6.61
CA ILE A 73 -13.55 5.93 7.79
C ILE A 73 -13.48 7.40 7.36
N ALA A 74 -12.52 7.74 6.49
CA ALA A 74 -12.34 9.11 6.01
C ALA A 74 -13.56 9.64 5.27
N TYR A 75 -14.20 8.82 4.42
CA TYR A 75 -15.46 9.21 3.79
C TYR A 75 -16.57 9.45 4.82
N ASN A 76 -16.74 8.54 5.78
CA ASN A 76 -17.78 8.69 6.80
C ASN A 76 -17.59 9.95 7.66
N ARG A 77 -16.34 10.39 7.88
CA ARG A 77 -15.99 11.62 8.62
C ARG A 77 -16.11 12.91 7.79
N PHE A 78 -15.61 12.90 6.55
CA PHE A 78 -15.43 14.13 5.76
C PHE A 78 -16.38 14.24 4.56
N LYS A 79 -17.10 13.18 4.21
CA LYS A 79 -18.04 13.09 3.08
C LYS A 79 -17.41 13.48 1.71
N ASN A 80 -16.10 13.30 1.56
CA ASN A 80 -15.40 13.55 0.31
C ASN A 80 -15.71 12.46 -0.74
N LYS A 81 -16.53 12.79 -1.74
CA LYS A 81 -16.94 11.87 -2.82
C LYS A 81 -15.77 11.31 -3.64
N GLY A 82 -14.64 12.02 -3.75
CA GLY A 82 -13.45 11.53 -4.44
C GLY A 82 -12.87 10.24 -3.83
N ILE A 83 -13.12 10.01 -2.54
CA ILE A 83 -12.74 8.77 -1.86
C ILE A 83 -13.55 7.58 -2.41
N LEU A 84 -14.86 7.75 -2.60
CA LEU A 84 -15.72 6.71 -3.16
C LEU A 84 -15.35 6.42 -4.61
N VAL A 85 -15.09 7.46 -5.41
CA VAL A 85 -14.60 7.30 -6.79
C VAL A 85 -13.27 6.53 -6.82
N ASN A 86 -12.37 6.77 -5.87
CA ASN A 86 -11.12 6.02 -5.79
C ASN A 86 -11.33 4.55 -5.43
N LEU A 87 -12.21 4.26 -4.46
CA LEU A 87 -12.56 2.89 -4.07
C LEU A 87 -13.26 2.14 -5.22
N GLU A 88 -14.14 2.82 -5.95
CA GLU A 88 -14.84 2.29 -7.12
C GLU A 88 -13.87 2.00 -8.27
N LYS A 89 -12.96 2.93 -8.59
CA LYS A 89 -11.93 2.72 -9.61
C LYS A 89 -10.97 1.57 -9.28
N LYS A 90 -10.71 1.32 -7.99
CA LYS A 90 -9.92 0.18 -7.52
C LYS A 90 -10.73 -1.14 -7.58
N GLY A 91 -12.04 -1.08 -7.79
CA GLY A 91 -12.94 -2.23 -7.80
C GLY A 91 -13.29 -2.76 -6.41
N VAL A 92 -13.04 -1.99 -5.34
CA VAL A 92 -13.37 -2.40 -3.96
C VAL A 92 -14.86 -2.30 -3.71
N ILE A 93 -15.49 -1.24 -4.21
CA ILE A 93 -16.93 -1.01 -4.14
C ILE A 93 -17.49 -0.80 -5.54
N ARG A 94 -18.80 -0.97 -5.70
CA ARG A 94 -19.53 -0.62 -6.92
C ARG A 94 -20.87 0.01 -6.56
N LYS A 95 -21.45 0.76 -7.49
CA LYS A 95 -22.80 1.29 -7.31
C LYS A 95 -23.81 0.17 -7.20
N LYS A 96 -24.77 0.35 -6.29
CA LYS A 96 -25.94 -0.50 -6.18
C LYS A 96 -26.90 -0.16 -7.32
N PHE A 97 -27.32 -1.16 -8.08
CA PHE A 97 -28.32 -1.03 -9.15
C PHE A 97 -29.72 -1.29 -8.60
#